data_AF-A0A182EQ17-F1
#
_entry.id   AF-A0A182EQ17-F1
#
_cell.length_a   1.000
_cell.length_b   1.000
_cell.length_c   1.000
_cell.angle_alpha   90.00
_cell.angle_beta   90.00
_cell.angle_gamma   90.00
#
_symmetry.space_group_name_H-M   'P 1'
#
loop_
_entity.id
_entity.type
_entity.pdbx_description
1 polymer ?
#
loop_
_entity_poly.entity_id
_entity_poly.type
_entity_poly.pdbx_seq_one_letter_code
_entity_poly.pdbx_strand_id
1 'polypeptide(L)'
;MFRYLFWIISLFIITANGNLSDSEKRRCWSSGNGKSARWFNHDDRINRGKYWYICNDGALQPKGCFTPNRDELYIGDKFVENGYEIECILDKNGYLQFEFSACVPKENERYKINETWEDDQHMYWFECKPDGPYLRVEIGGCVTHNKSRRIKIDEMYDYGEYT
;
A
#
# COMPACT_ATOMS: atom_id res chain seq x y z
N MET A 1 -10.56 -78.70 -21.97
CA MET A 1 -9.13 -78.36 -21.79
C MET A 1 -8.89 -76.98 -22.39
N PHE A 2 -7.93 -76.21 -21.86
CA PHE A 2 -7.57 -74.79 -22.09
C PHE A 2 -8.12 -73.81 -21.03
N ARG A 3 -7.46 -73.69 -19.87
CA ARG A 3 -6.24 -72.89 -19.52
C ARG A 3 -6.53 -71.39 -19.37
N TYR A 4 -6.80 -70.99 -18.12
CA TYR A 4 -6.71 -69.63 -17.60
C TYR A 4 -5.26 -69.15 -17.61
N LEU A 5 -5.01 -67.97 -18.18
CA LEU A 5 -3.76 -67.22 -18.02
C LEU A 5 -4.09 -65.93 -17.25
N PHE A 6 -3.77 -65.94 -15.96
CA PHE A 6 -3.77 -64.75 -15.11
C PHE A 6 -2.57 -63.87 -15.47
N TRP A 7 -2.82 -62.67 -15.98
CA TRP A 7 -1.80 -61.64 -16.15
C TRP A 7 -1.75 -60.79 -14.87
N ILE A 8 -0.66 -60.92 -14.12
CA ILE A 8 -0.37 -60.10 -12.93
C ILE A 8 0.16 -58.75 -13.43
N ILE A 9 -0.69 -57.73 -13.38
CA ILE A 9 -0.27 -56.34 -13.59
C ILE A 9 0.50 -55.90 -12.35
N SER A 10 1.83 -55.89 -12.45
CA SER A 10 2.69 -55.31 -11.40
C SER A 10 2.56 -53.79 -11.43
N LEU A 11 1.91 -53.23 -10.40
CA LEU A 11 1.96 -51.80 -10.10
C LEU A 11 3.37 -51.42 -9.68
N PHE A 12 4.11 -50.76 -10.57
CA PHE A 12 5.30 -50.00 -10.19
C PHE A 12 4.85 -48.73 -9.45
N ILE A 13 4.92 -48.75 -8.12
CA ILE A 13 4.86 -47.53 -7.32
C ILE A 13 6.26 -46.89 -7.40
N ILE A 14 6.40 -45.86 -8.24
CA ILE A 14 7.59 -45.02 -8.26
C ILE A 14 7.46 -44.03 -7.10
N THR A 15 8.05 -44.36 -5.94
CA THR A 15 8.29 -43.38 -4.88
C THR A 15 9.54 -42.57 -5.23
N ALA A 16 9.35 -41.46 -5.95
CA ALA A 16 10.42 -40.47 -6.14
C ALA A 16 10.64 -39.69 -4.83
N ASN A 17 11.43 -40.26 -3.90
CA ASN A 17 12.00 -39.51 -2.78
C ASN A 17 13.20 -38.70 -3.28
N GLY A 18 12.93 -37.61 -4.00
CA GLY A 18 13.94 -36.62 -4.36
C GLY A 18 14.16 -35.66 -3.20
N ASN A 19 15.24 -35.82 -2.44
CA ASN A 19 15.73 -34.76 -1.57
C ASN A 19 16.18 -33.59 -2.47
N LEU A 20 15.35 -32.53 -2.53
CA LEU A 20 15.76 -31.28 -3.18
C LEU A 20 17.07 -30.78 -2.55
N SER A 21 18.01 -30.36 -3.40
CA SER A 21 19.25 -29.76 -2.92
C SER A 21 18.96 -28.48 -2.13
N ASP A 22 19.79 -28.15 -1.13
CA ASP A 22 19.60 -26.95 -0.31
C ASP A 22 19.67 -25.64 -1.11
N SER A 23 20.22 -25.67 -2.33
CA SER A 23 20.17 -24.54 -3.26
C SER A 23 18.78 -24.41 -3.90
N GLU A 24 18.12 -25.51 -4.24
CA GLU A 24 16.78 -25.51 -4.82
C GLU A 24 15.71 -25.09 -3.81
N LYS A 25 15.88 -25.45 -2.52
CA LYS A 25 14.97 -25.01 -1.44
C LYS A 25 14.99 -23.49 -1.22
N ARG A 26 16.11 -22.84 -1.51
CA ARG A 26 16.30 -21.39 -1.33
C ARG A 26 15.78 -20.55 -2.50
N ARG A 27 15.39 -21.19 -3.60
CA ARG A 27 14.82 -20.52 -4.78
C ARG A 27 13.34 -20.26 -4.60
N CYS A 28 12.87 -19.14 -5.15
CA CYS A 28 11.46 -18.77 -5.09
C CYS A 28 10.77 -19.12 -6.41
N TRP A 29 9.66 -19.84 -6.35
CA TRP A 29 8.79 -20.06 -7.50
C TRP A 29 7.67 -19.02 -7.49
N SER A 30 7.60 -18.17 -8.53
CA SER A 30 6.56 -17.14 -8.54
C SER A 30 6.25 -16.57 -9.93
N SER A 31 5.01 -16.10 -10.11
CA SER A 31 4.51 -15.34 -11.26
C SER A 31 4.07 -13.93 -10.84
N GLY A 32 3.86 -13.01 -11.79
CA GLY A 32 3.34 -11.68 -11.47
C GLY A 32 3.45 -10.68 -12.61
N ASN A 33 2.64 -9.62 -12.53
CA ASN A 33 2.58 -8.53 -13.53
C ASN A 33 2.41 -9.05 -14.98
N GLY A 34 1.49 -10.01 -15.17
CA GLY A 34 1.20 -10.63 -16.48
C GLY A 34 2.26 -11.62 -16.99
N LYS A 35 3.34 -11.89 -16.25
CA LYS A 35 4.39 -12.82 -16.66
C LYS A 35 4.17 -14.22 -16.10
N SER A 36 4.53 -15.24 -16.91
CA SER A 36 4.50 -16.65 -16.50
C SER A 36 5.39 -16.93 -15.29
N ALA A 37 5.00 -17.93 -14.50
CA ALA A 37 5.77 -18.35 -13.34
C ALA A 37 7.16 -18.86 -13.75
N ARG A 38 8.17 -18.46 -12.97
CA ARG A 38 9.54 -18.95 -13.11
C ARG A 38 10.22 -19.01 -11.75
N TRP A 39 11.37 -19.68 -11.74
CA TRP A 39 12.24 -19.73 -10.57
C TRP A 39 13.14 -18.49 -10.49
N PHE A 40 13.34 -18.02 -9.28
CA PHE A 40 14.26 -16.95 -8.91
C PHE A 40 15.27 -17.50 -7.91
N ASN A 41 16.52 -17.12 -8.03
CA ASN A 41 17.58 -17.46 -7.09
C ASN A 41 17.43 -16.67 -5.79
N HIS A 42 18.03 -17.21 -4.71
CA HIS A 42 18.20 -16.45 -3.49
C HIS A 42 18.91 -15.12 -3.79
N ASP A 43 18.48 -14.05 -3.13
CA ASP A 43 18.85 -12.65 -3.36
C ASP A 43 18.41 -12.03 -4.69
N ASP A 44 17.71 -12.77 -5.57
CA ASP A 44 17.18 -12.17 -6.81
C ASP A 44 16.19 -11.05 -6.47
N ARG A 45 16.45 -9.87 -7.02
CA ARG A 45 15.53 -8.74 -7.00
C ARG A 45 14.43 -8.92 -8.04
N ILE A 46 13.20 -8.70 -7.61
CA ILE A 46 12.00 -8.93 -8.43
C ILE A 46 11.11 -7.70 -8.37
N ASN A 47 10.96 -7.02 -9.50
CA ASN A 47 10.10 -5.84 -9.64
C ASN A 47 8.76 -6.23 -10.30
N ARG A 48 7.64 -5.84 -9.69
CA ARG A 48 6.26 -6.15 -10.12
C ARG A 48 5.38 -4.91 -10.09
N GLY A 49 5.22 -4.26 -11.23
CA GLY A 49 4.44 -3.03 -11.33
C GLY A 49 5.00 -1.95 -10.41
N LYS A 50 4.22 -1.59 -9.39
CA LYS A 50 4.55 -0.60 -8.35
C LYS A 50 5.24 -1.18 -7.10
N TYR A 51 5.62 -2.45 -7.11
CA TYR A 51 6.21 -3.13 -5.94
C TYR A 51 7.50 -3.85 -6.28
N TRP A 52 8.35 -4.06 -5.28
CA TRP A 52 9.56 -4.86 -5.41
C TRP A 52 9.82 -5.76 -4.21
N TYR A 53 10.50 -6.86 -4.50
CA TYR A 53 10.72 -7.99 -3.60
C TYR A 53 12.16 -8.49 -3.75
N ILE A 54 12.61 -9.24 -2.75
CA ILE A 54 13.81 -10.07 -2.82
C ILE A 54 13.39 -11.52 -2.57
N CYS A 55 13.87 -12.44 -3.40
CA CYS A 55 13.76 -13.85 -3.09
C CYS A 55 14.71 -14.21 -1.95
N ASN A 56 14.18 -14.67 -0.82
CA ASN A 56 14.98 -15.06 0.32
C ASN A 56 14.45 -16.38 0.89
N ASP A 57 15.33 -17.37 0.98
CA ASP A 57 15.07 -18.71 1.51
C ASP A 57 13.75 -19.34 1.04
N GLY A 58 13.50 -19.31 -0.27
CA GLY A 58 12.33 -19.93 -0.89
C GLY A 58 11.06 -19.08 -0.85
N ALA A 59 11.08 -17.92 -0.20
CA ALA A 59 9.95 -17.00 -0.09
C ALA A 59 10.26 -15.63 -0.72
N LEU A 60 9.25 -15.03 -1.35
CA LEU A 60 9.36 -13.63 -1.78
C LEU A 60 9.16 -12.71 -0.58
N GLN A 61 10.22 -12.02 -0.19
CA GLN A 61 10.15 -11.00 0.85
C GLN A 61 9.80 -9.65 0.23
N PRO A 62 8.70 -9.00 0.65
CA PRO A 62 8.39 -7.64 0.24
C PRO A 62 9.47 -6.69 0.75
N LYS A 63 9.89 -5.75 -0.09
CA LYS A 63 10.91 -4.76 0.29
C LYS A 63 10.46 -3.32 0.10
N GLY A 64 9.55 -3.07 -0.84
CA GLY A 64 8.90 -1.77 -0.91
C GLY A 64 8.21 -1.49 -2.24
N CYS A 65 8.05 -0.21 -2.54
CA CYS A 65 7.21 0.29 -3.61
C CYS A 65 8.00 1.13 -4.62
N PHE A 66 7.34 1.52 -5.71
CA PHE A 66 7.82 2.52 -6.66
C PHE A 66 6.83 3.68 -6.75
N THR A 67 7.31 4.92 -6.67
CA THR A 67 6.50 6.12 -6.96
C THR A 67 6.00 6.09 -8.42
N PRO A 68 5.03 6.93 -8.79
CA PRO A 68 4.63 7.09 -10.20
C PRO A 68 5.81 7.45 -11.12
N ASN A 69 6.79 8.21 -10.59
CA ASN A 69 8.03 8.57 -11.28
C ASN A 69 9.12 7.47 -11.25
N ARG A 70 8.80 6.29 -10.70
CA ARG A 70 9.68 5.11 -10.61
C ARG A 70 10.81 5.22 -9.59
N ASP A 71 10.74 6.17 -8.67
CA ASP A 71 11.65 6.24 -7.53
C ASP A 71 11.37 5.07 -6.60
N GLU A 72 12.43 4.46 -6.07
CA GLU A 72 12.35 3.34 -5.16
C GLU A 72 12.04 3.82 -3.74
N LEU A 73 11.05 3.18 -3.12
CA LEU A 73 10.69 3.37 -1.72
C LEU A 73 10.86 2.06 -0.98
N TYR A 74 11.42 2.10 0.22
CA TYR A 74 11.35 1.01 1.19
C TYR A 74 10.01 1.06 1.94
N ILE A 75 9.66 -0.04 2.62
CA ILE A 75 8.50 -0.07 3.50
C ILE A 75 8.69 0.97 4.62
N GLY A 76 7.71 1.85 4.79
CA GLY A 76 7.71 3.00 5.71
C GLY A 76 8.14 4.32 5.05
N ASP A 77 8.74 4.28 3.86
CA ASP A 77 9.08 5.50 3.14
C ASP A 77 7.83 6.19 2.60
N LYS A 78 7.92 7.52 2.51
CA LYS A 78 6.82 8.41 2.14
C LYS A 78 7.21 9.33 1.00
N PHE A 79 6.22 9.75 0.24
CA PHE A 79 6.36 10.82 -0.74
C PHE A 79 5.10 11.68 -0.76
N VAL A 80 5.22 12.88 -1.33
CA VAL A 80 4.08 13.78 -1.53
C VAL A 80 3.72 13.85 -3.00
N GLU A 81 2.43 13.71 -3.28
CA GLU A 81 1.89 13.87 -4.62
C GLU A 81 0.49 14.47 -4.53
N ASN A 82 0.21 15.46 -5.40
CA ASN A 82 -1.10 16.11 -5.52
C ASN A 82 -1.70 16.63 -4.20
N GLY A 83 -0.86 17.11 -3.28
CA GLY A 83 -1.31 17.63 -1.98
C GLY A 83 -1.58 16.57 -0.92
N TYR A 84 -1.04 15.36 -1.08
CA TYR A 84 -1.18 14.28 -0.11
C TYR A 84 0.14 13.58 0.17
N GLU A 85 0.34 13.15 1.41
CA GLU A 85 1.45 12.30 1.83
C GLU A 85 1.03 10.83 1.72
N ILE A 86 1.77 10.07 0.91
CA ILE A 86 1.49 8.67 0.60
C ILE A 86 2.66 7.82 1.11
N GLU A 87 2.35 6.79 1.88
CA GLU A 87 3.31 5.88 2.50
C GLU A 87 3.28 4.51 1.83
N CYS A 88 4.46 3.92 1.60
CA CYS A 88 4.59 2.52 1.20
C CYS A 88 4.49 1.63 2.44
N ILE A 89 3.39 0.91 2.60
CA ILE A 89 3.18 0.07 3.79
C ILE A 89 3.10 -1.41 3.43
N LEU A 90 3.32 -2.25 4.45
CA LEU A 90 2.99 -3.66 4.42
C LEU A 90 1.71 -3.86 5.24
N ASP A 91 0.63 -4.31 4.59
CA ASP A 91 -0.64 -4.51 5.27
C ASP A 91 -0.57 -5.70 6.26
N LYS A 92 -1.61 -5.84 7.09
CA LYS A 92 -1.73 -6.95 8.06
C LYS A 92 -1.74 -8.36 7.44
N ASN A 93 -1.96 -8.46 6.13
CA ASN A 93 -1.98 -9.71 5.38
C ASN A 93 -0.65 -9.98 4.66
N GLY A 94 0.35 -9.08 4.79
CA GLY A 94 1.66 -9.20 4.15
C GLY A 94 1.71 -8.71 2.69
N TYR A 95 0.76 -7.89 2.26
CA TYR A 95 0.76 -7.27 0.93
C TYR A 95 1.25 -5.83 0.97
N LEU A 96 2.10 -5.48 0.01
CA LEU A 96 2.53 -4.10 -0.19
C LEU A 96 1.37 -3.26 -0.73
N GLN A 97 1.17 -2.09 -0.15
CA GLN A 97 0.18 -1.13 -0.61
C GLN A 97 0.63 0.32 -0.37
N PHE A 98 -0.08 1.24 -1.01
CA PHE A 98 0.05 2.65 -0.70
C PHE A 98 -1.09 3.05 0.22
N GLU A 99 -0.77 3.82 1.24
CA GLU A 99 -1.74 4.39 2.16
C GLU A 99 -1.56 5.91 2.23
N PHE A 100 -2.66 6.64 2.17
CA PHE A 100 -2.66 8.08 2.35
C PHE A 100 -2.59 8.38 3.86
N SER A 101 -1.55 9.11 4.28
CA SER A 101 -1.24 9.31 5.71
C SER A 101 -1.48 10.75 6.19
N ALA A 102 -1.43 11.74 5.31
CA ALA A 102 -1.72 13.13 5.64
C ALA A 102 -2.17 13.96 4.43
N CYS A 103 -2.92 15.02 4.69
CA CYS A 103 -3.17 16.12 3.76
C CYS A 103 -2.01 17.13 3.82
N VAL A 104 -1.62 17.66 2.65
CA VAL A 104 -0.44 18.49 2.44
C VAL A 104 -0.83 19.77 1.70
N PRO A 105 -1.40 20.77 2.40
CA PRO A 105 -1.80 22.02 1.74
C PRO A 105 -0.59 22.81 1.21
N LYS A 106 0.58 22.64 1.84
CA LYS A 106 1.86 23.23 1.43
C LYS A 106 3.01 22.26 1.70
N GLU A 107 4.16 22.47 1.05
CA GLU A 107 5.32 21.56 1.06
C GLU A 107 5.76 21.10 2.46
N ASN A 108 5.67 21.97 3.47
CA ASN A 108 6.09 21.68 4.85
C ASN A 108 4.95 21.55 5.86
N GLU A 109 3.71 21.51 5.39
CA GLU A 109 2.53 21.38 6.24
C GLU A 109 1.95 19.97 6.07
N ARG A 110 1.79 19.23 7.17
CA ARG A 110 1.20 17.89 7.19
C ARG A 110 0.09 17.86 8.22
N TYR A 111 -1.11 17.49 7.79
CA TYR A 111 -2.26 17.32 8.66
C TYR A 111 -2.74 15.88 8.56
N LYS A 112 -2.63 15.14 9.66
CA LYS A 112 -3.15 13.78 9.76
C LYS A 112 -4.67 13.78 9.73
N ILE A 113 -5.23 12.60 9.60
CA ILE A 113 -6.67 12.37 9.61
C ILE A 113 -7.29 13.03 10.86
N ASN A 114 -8.36 13.80 10.64
CA ASN A 114 -9.09 14.64 11.59
C ASN A 114 -8.33 15.84 12.17
N GLU A 115 -7.09 16.11 11.73
CA GLU A 115 -6.43 17.36 12.05
C GLU A 115 -6.99 18.50 11.18
N THR A 116 -6.92 19.71 11.73
CA THR A 116 -7.50 20.91 11.12
C THR A 116 -6.47 22.02 11.03
N TRP A 117 -6.65 22.90 10.05
CA TRP A 117 -5.80 24.08 9.86
C TRP A 117 -6.60 25.26 9.32
N GLU A 118 -5.99 26.44 9.37
CA GLU A 118 -6.53 27.65 8.78
C GLU A 118 -5.74 28.03 7.53
N ASP A 119 -6.36 28.77 6.62
CA ASP A 119 -5.61 29.42 5.54
C ASP A 119 -4.72 30.54 6.08
N ASP A 120 -3.80 31.03 5.24
CA ASP A 120 -2.86 32.09 5.61
C ASP A 120 -3.57 33.38 6.04
N GLN A 121 -4.75 33.64 5.50
CA GLN A 121 -5.56 34.83 5.81
C GLN A 121 -6.42 34.65 7.08
N HIS A 122 -6.41 33.46 7.69
CA HIS A 122 -7.23 33.08 8.84
C HIS A 122 -8.72 33.40 8.58
N MET A 123 -9.20 33.13 7.37
CA MET A 123 -10.60 33.34 6.94
C MET A 123 -11.36 32.02 6.93
N TYR A 124 -10.70 30.93 6.57
CA TYR A 124 -11.29 29.61 6.47
C TYR A 124 -10.49 28.60 7.26
N TRP A 125 -11.16 27.57 7.75
CA TRP A 125 -10.49 26.41 8.33
C TRP A 125 -10.93 25.13 7.61
N PHE A 126 -10.01 24.17 7.56
CA PHE A 126 -10.11 22.93 6.83
C PHE A 126 -9.86 21.75 7.74
N GLU A 127 -10.26 20.56 7.31
CA GLU A 127 -10.05 19.29 7.99
C GLU A 127 -9.56 18.23 7.00
N CYS A 128 -8.58 17.43 7.39
CA CYS A 128 -8.16 16.27 6.60
C CYS A 128 -9.04 15.07 6.93
N LYS A 129 -9.93 14.66 6.03
CA LYS A 129 -10.88 13.57 6.28
C LYS A 129 -10.59 12.33 5.46
N PRO A 130 -10.95 11.13 5.97
CA PRO A 130 -10.90 9.92 5.17
C PRO A 130 -11.99 9.95 4.09
N ASP A 131 -11.64 9.48 2.89
CA ASP A 131 -12.56 9.28 1.77
C ASP A 131 -12.31 7.90 1.14
N GLY A 132 -12.87 6.87 1.77
CA GLY A 132 -12.56 5.48 1.44
C GLY A 132 -11.07 5.19 1.69
N PRO A 133 -10.31 4.69 0.70
CA PRO A 133 -8.87 4.45 0.83
C PRO A 133 -8.02 5.72 0.61
N TYR A 134 -8.65 6.84 0.29
CA TYR A 134 -8.00 8.14 0.04
C TYR A 134 -8.25 9.10 1.20
N LEU A 135 -7.65 10.29 1.10
CA LEU A 135 -7.97 11.42 1.94
C LEU A 135 -8.57 12.55 1.10
N ARG A 136 -9.38 13.38 1.74
CA ARG A 136 -9.88 14.62 1.17
C ARG A 136 -9.68 15.78 2.13
N VAL A 137 -9.36 16.93 1.58
CA VAL A 137 -9.43 18.19 2.31
C VAL A 137 -10.88 18.65 2.29
N GLU A 138 -11.49 18.78 3.46
CA GLU A 138 -12.85 19.29 3.61
C GLU A 138 -12.81 20.70 4.19
N ILE A 139 -13.62 21.60 3.64
CA ILE A 139 -13.81 22.92 4.23
C ILE A 139 -14.62 22.71 5.52
N GLY A 140 -14.06 23.13 6.65
CA GLY A 140 -14.74 23.04 7.94
C GLY A 140 -15.65 24.25 8.21
N GLY A 141 -15.28 25.42 7.67
CA GLY A 141 -16.07 26.64 7.72
C GLY A 141 -15.21 27.90 7.75
N CYS A 142 -15.69 28.94 8.41
CA CYS A 142 -15.05 30.26 8.44
C CYS A 142 -14.43 30.56 9.82
N VAL A 143 -13.58 31.56 9.89
CA VAL A 143 -13.07 32.14 11.15
C VAL A 143 -13.65 33.55 11.29
N THR A 144 -14.07 33.92 12.51
CA THR A 144 -14.64 35.25 12.78
C THR A 144 -13.67 36.38 12.41
N HIS A 145 -14.18 37.58 12.10
CA HIS A 145 -13.34 38.73 11.73
C HIS A 145 -12.27 39.05 12.79
N ASN A 146 -12.64 38.95 14.08
CA ASN A 146 -11.74 39.15 15.22
C ASN A 146 -10.84 37.95 15.55
N LYS A 147 -10.86 36.89 14.72
CA LYS A 147 -10.01 35.69 14.83
C LYS A 147 -10.16 34.89 16.13
N SER A 148 -11.26 35.08 16.87
CA SER A 148 -11.47 34.44 18.18
C SER A 148 -12.21 33.10 18.10
N ARG A 149 -12.90 32.81 16.99
CA ARG A 149 -13.76 31.63 16.87
C ARG A 149 -13.82 31.08 15.45
N ARG A 150 -13.86 29.76 15.35
CA ARG A 150 -14.23 29.02 14.15
C ARG A 150 -15.75 28.82 14.09
N ILE A 151 -16.33 29.11 12.95
CA ILE A 151 -17.75 28.93 12.61
C ILE A 151 -17.80 27.73 11.66
N LYS A 152 -18.66 26.75 11.95
CA LYS A 152 -18.84 25.59 11.07
C LYS A 152 -19.66 25.95 9.84
N ILE A 153 -19.53 25.15 8.77
CA ILE A 153 -20.54 25.15 7.71
C ILE A 153 -21.92 24.92 8.36
N ASP A 154 -22.92 25.67 7.91
CA ASP A 154 -24.31 25.71 8.42
C ASP A 154 -24.52 26.33 9.81
N GLU A 155 -23.47 26.85 10.45
CA GLU A 155 -23.63 27.61 11.69
C GLU A 155 -23.95 29.08 11.39
N MET A 156 -25.11 29.56 11.87
CA MET A 156 -25.44 30.98 11.83
C MET A 156 -24.65 31.74 12.90
N TYR A 157 -23.90 32.76 12.47
CA TYR A 157 -23.20 33.68 13.33
C TYR A 157 -23.59 35.12 12.97
N ASP A 158 -24.39 35.75 13.82
CA ASP A 158 -24.74 37.15 13.70
C ASP A 158 -23.79 37.98 14.58
N TYR A 159 -23.06 38.89 13.95
CA TYR A 159 -22.14 39.80 14.63
C TYR A 159 -22.87 41.03 15.22
N GLY A 160 -24.19 41.11 15.09
CA GLY A 160 -25.01 42.17 15.69
C GLY A 160 -24.80 43.54 15.05
N GLU A 161 -24.20 43.62 13.86
CA GLU A 161 -23.88 44.89 13.17
C GLU A 161 -24.95 45.35 12.16
N TYR A 162 -26.11 44.68 12.11
CA TYR A 162 -27.25 45.07 11.27
C TYR A 162 -28.52 45.37 12.10
N THR A 163 -28.41 46.22 13.12
CA THR A 163 -29.57 46.89 13.76
C THR A 163 -29.58 48.37 13.46
#